data_AF-A0A7X3FVC7-F1
#
_entry.id   AF-A0A7X3FVC7-F1
#
_cell.length_a   1.000
_cell.length_b   1.000
_cell.length_c   1.000
_cell.angle_alpha   90.00
_cell.angle_beta   90.00
_cell.angle_gamma   90.00
#
_symmetry.space_group_name_H-M   'P 1'
#
loop_
_entity.id
_entity.type
_entity.pdbx_description
1 polymer ?
#
loop_
_entity_poly.entity_id
_entity_poly.type
_entity_poly.pdbx_seq_one_letter_code
_entity_poly.pdbx_strand_id
1 'polypeptide(L)'
;MLERAALYGWLARRYYAWRPYLPARLLYHPDYFRLRALLAGDAAAIDALARRRLRRILVHALAHVPHYRRTVRLGVAEAAHEPLAEVLAAFPWLTKDEVMARQRDFLDSRLDPRRLLYATSGGSSGQGIGMWRNKRLADIEKAFFAHEWGRFGFSFDKSRILRIGADARRHAHEPPVRVAGNRLMLSPYHVGAAHRAAILAAINRFRPD
;
A
#
# COMPACT_ATOMS: atom_id res chain seq x y z
N MET A 1 13.81 -21.88 -4.84
CA MET A 1 13.33 -20.49 -5.07
C MET A 1 12.48 -20.37 -6.34
N LEU A 2 12.87 -21.01 -7.44
CA LEU A 2 12.12 -21.07 -8.71
C LEU A 2 10.68 -21.61 -8.59
N GLU A 3 10.45 -22.66 -7.79
CA GLU A 3 9.11 -23.25 -7.61
C GLU A 3 8.10 -22.29 -6.97
N ARG A 4 8.53 -21.48 -5.98
CA ARG A 4 7.65 -20.49 -5.34
C ARG A 4 7.27 -19.36 -6.28
N ALA A 5 8.19 -18.91 -7.13
CA ALA A 5 7.90 -17.88 -8.13
C ALA A 5 6.95 -18.39 -9.21
N ALA A 6 7.14 -19.64 -9.66
CA ALA A 6 6.25 -20.30 -10.61
C ALA A 6 4.84 -20.50 -10.04
N LEU A 7 4.73 -20.99 -8.80
CA LEU A 7 3.47 -21.15 -8.08
C LEU A 7 2.76 -19.81 -7.88
N TYR A 8 3.49 -18.78 -7.44
CA TYR A 8 2.93 -17.43 -7.29
C TYR A 8 2.40 -16.88 -8.62
N GLY A 9 3.16 -17.04 -9.70
CA GLY A 9 2.74 -16.63 -11.03
C GLY A 9 1.50 -17.38 -11.51
N TRP A 10 1.41 -18.68 -11.25
CA TRP A 10 0.24 -19.49 -11.56
C TRP A 10 -1.00 -19.06 -10.77
N LEU A 11 -0.86 -18.90 -9.44
CA LEU A 11 -1.93 -18.40 -8.55
C LEU A 11 -2.39 -17.01 -8.95
N ALA A 12 -1.47 -16.10 -9.25
CA ALA A 12 -1.79 -14.74 -9.69
C ALA A 12 -2.60 -14.74 -10.99
N ARG A 13 -2.22 -15.57 -11.97
CA ARG A 13 -2.98 -15.70 -13.23
C ARG A 13 -4.40 -16.19 -12.99
N ARG A 14 -4.58 -17.22 -12.16
CA ARG A 14 -5.90 -17.73 -11.77
C ARG A 14 -6.70 -16.65 -11.05
N TYR A 15 -6.11 -16.00 -10.05
CA TYR A 15 -6.74 -14.90 -9.32
C TYR A 15 -7.24 -13.82 -10.27
N TYR A 16 -6.41 -13.31 -11.17
CA TYR A 16 -6.82 -12.24 -12.10
C TYR A 16 -7.84 -12.69 -13.16
N ALA A 17 -7.87 -13.98 -13.52
CA ALA A 17 -8.88 -14.51 -14.42
C ALA A 17 -10.28 -14.56 -13.76
N TRP A 18 -10.34 -14.92 -12.48
CA TRP A 18 -11.60 -15.05 -11.74
C TRP A 18 -12.06 -13.77 -11.05
N ARG A 19 -11.13 -12.86 -10.74
CA ARG A 19 -11.39 -11.61 -10.01
C ARG A 19 -12.57 -10.79 -10.54
N PRO A 20 -12.80 -10.65 -11.87
CA PRO A 20 -13.95 -9.89 -12.37
C PRO A 20 -15.32 -10.48 -11.98
N TYR A 21 -15.36 -11.79 -11.70
CA TYR A 21 -16.59 -12.52 -11.35
C TYR A 21 -16.80 -12.63 -9.84
N LEU A 22 -15.82 -12.23 -9.03
CA LEU A 22 -15.91 -12.30 -7.57
C LEU A 22 -16.55 -11.02 -7.02
N PRO A 23 -17.56 -11.14 -6.14
CA PRO A 23 -18.11 -9.97 -5.44
C PRO A 23 -17.02 -9.19 -4.71
N ALA A 24 -17.02 -7.87 -4.84
CA ALA A 24 -16.00 -7.01 -4.22
C ALA A 24 -15.88 -7.23 -2.69
N ARG A 25 -16.97 -7.62 -2.02
CA ARG A 25 -17.00 -7.94 -0.58
C ARG A 25 -16.12 -9.15 -0.20
N LEU A 26 -15.85 -10.06 -1.14
CA LEU A 26 -14.90 -11.17 -0.96
C LEU A 26 -13.46 -10.76 -1.25
N LEU A 27 -13.27 -9.72 -2.08
CA LEU A 27 -11.94 -9.25 -2.50
C LEU A 27 -11.32 -8.28 -1.50
N TYR A 28 -12.14 -7.51 -0.79
CA TYR A 28 -11.68 -6.41 0.07
C TYR A 28 -12.12 -6.59 1.53
N HIS A 29 -11.26 -6.20 2.45
CA HIS A 29 -11.56 -6.10 3.86
C HIS A 29 -12.72 -5.11 4.11
N PRO A 30 -13.63 -5.35 5.08
CA PRO A 30 -14.79 -4.47 5.33
C PRO A 30 -14.46 -2.98 5.49
N ASP A 31 -13.30 -2.65 6.07
CA ASP A 31 -12.85 -1.27 6.22
C ASP A 31 -12.63 -0.52 4.90
N TYR A 32 -12.41 -1.22 3.77
CA TYR A 32 -12.41 -0.62 2.43
C TYR A 32 -13.73 0.10 2.15
N PHE A 33 -14.86 -0.58 2.38
CA PHE A 33 -16.19 -0.05 2.12
C PHE A 33 -16.56 1.03 3.13
N ARG A 34 -16.22 0.82 4.42
CA ARG A 34 -16.47 1.83 5.47
C ARG A 34 -15.73 3.13 5.18
N LEU A 35 -14.48 3.05 4.72
CA LEU A 35 -13.71 4.25 4.36
C LEU A 35 -14.30 4.94 3.13
N ARG A 36 -14.70 4.20 2.09
CA ARG A 36 -15.35 4.81 0.92
C ARG A 36 -16.65 5.53 1.27
N ALA A 37 -17.47 4.94 2.14
CA ALA A 37 -18.69 5.59 2.63
C ALA A 37 -18.37 6.86 3.45
N LEU A 38 -17.34 6.80 4.29
CA LEU A 38 -16.87 7.95 5.06
C LEU A 38 -16.38 9.10 4.17
N LEU A 39 -15.57 8.80 3.15
CA LEU A 39 -15.01 9.81 2.25
C LEU A 39 -16.07 10.49 1.37
N ALA A 40 -17.24 9.86 1.20
CA ALA A 40 -18.39 10.48 0.54
C ALA A 40 -19.26 11.32 1.50
N GLY A 41 -18.91 11.37 2.79
CA GLY A 41 -19.66 12.06 3.84
C GLY A 41 -19.15 13.46 4.14
N ASP A 42 -19.63 14.01 5.25
CA ASP A 42 -19.34 15.37 5.72
C ASP A 42 -17.91 15.54 6.27
N ALA A 43 -17.31 16.71 5.98
CA ALA A 43 -15.94 17.04 6.36
C ALA A 43 -15.75 17.13 7.89
N ALA A 44 -16.72 17.65 8.63
CA ALA A 44 -16.62 17.73 10.09
C ALA A 44 -16.68 16.34 10.73
N ALA A 45 -17.52 15.44 10.20
CA ALA A 45 -17.55 14.04 10.61
C ALA A 45 -16.22 13.32 10.33
N ILE A 46 -15.57 13.62 9.19
CA ILE A 46 -14.25 13.09 8.85
C ILE A 46 -13.19 13.57 9.86
N ASP A 47 -13.14 14.86 10.18
CA ASP A 47 -12.16 15.42 11.13
C ASP A 47 -12.33 14.81 12.53
N ALA A 48 -13.55 14.76 13.04
CA ALA A 48 -13.85 14.14 14.33
C ALA A 48 -13.40 12.67 14.39
N LEU A 49 -13.61 11.91 13.31
CA LEU A 49 -13.15 10.53 13.21
C LEU A 49 -11.63 10.43 13.11
N ALA A 50 -10.98 11.33 12.36
CA ALA A 50 -9.54 11.38 12.22
C ALA A 50 -8.87 11.61 13.58
N ARG A 51 -9.34 12.59 14.36
CA ARG A 51 -8.87 12.84 15.74
C ARG A 51 -9.01 11.61 16.63
N ARG A 52 -10.18 10.95 16.59
CA ARG A 52 -10.44 9.72 17.36
C ARG A 52 -9.50 8.57 16.95
N ARG A 53 -9.24 8.41 15.65
CA ARG A 53 -8.32 7.37 15.15
C ARG A 53 -6.87 7.68 15.49
N LEU A 54 -6.46 8.95 15.39
CA LEU A 54 -5.12 9.39 15.78
C LEU A 54 -4.85 9.03 17.25
N ARG A 55 -5.75 9.40 18.16
CA ARG A 55 -5.61 9.01 19.58
C ARG A 55 -5.45 7.51 19.75
N ARG A 56 -6.30 6.70 19.09
CA ARG A 56 -6.20 5.23 19.16
C ARG A 56 -4.85 4.71 18.67
N ILE A 57 -4.28 5.30 17.61
CA ILE A 57 -2.98 4.91 17.07
C ILE A 57 -1.86 5.27 18.07
N LEU A 58 -1.90 6.46 18.65
CA LEU A 58 -0.91 6.91 19.64
C LEU A 58 -0.94 6.02 20.90
N VAL A 59 -2.13 5.78 21.46
CA VAL A 59 -2.32 4.88 22.61
C VAL A 59 -1.84 3.46 22.29
N HIS A 60 -2.17 2.96 21.10
CA HIS A 60 -1.71 1.64 20.65
C HIS A 60 -0.18 1.57 20.52
N ALA A 61 0.45 2.62 19.99
CA ALA A 61 1.89 2.71 19.85
C ALA A 61 2.58 2.62 21.23
N LEU A 62 2.08 3.35 22.23
CA LEU A 62 2.57 3.27 23.61
C LEU A 62 2.33 1.90 24.25
N ALA A 63 1.26 1.21 23.90
CA ALA A 63 0.96 -0.10 24.48
C ALA A 63 1.79 -1.24 23.85
N HIS A 64 2.06 -1.17 22.55
CA HIS A 64 2.47 -2.36 21.78
C HIS A 64 3.68 -2.18 20.86
N VAL A 65 4.15 -0.96 20.63
CA VAL A 65 5.30 -0.71 19.73
C VAL A 65 6.57 -0.46 20.56
N PRO A 66 7.59 -1.35 20.49
CA PRO A 66 8.78 -1.29 21.35
C PRO A 66 9.52 0.05 21.34
N HIS A 67 9.64 0.69 20.17
CA HIS A 67 10.31 1.99 20.06
C HIS A 67 9.63 3.03 20.96
N TYR A 68 8.32 3.26 20.77
CA TYR A 68 7.59 4.29 21.50
C TYR A 68 7.44 3.98 22.99
N ARG A 69 7.36 2.70 23.37
CA ARG A 69 7.42 2.29 24.78
C ARG A 69 8.70 2.71 25.50
N ARG A 70 9.81 2.83 24.78
CA ARG A 70 11.11 3.23 25.35
C ARG A 70 11.36 4.73 25.25
N THR A 71 10.89 5.37 24.18
CA THR A 71 11.24 6.77 23.86
C THR A 71 10.22 7.78 24.34
N VAL A 72 8.95 7.41 24.46
CA VAL A 72 7.88 8.31 24.92
C VAL A 72 7.64 8.09 26.41
N ARG A 73 7.71 9.16 27.20
CA ARG A 73 7.53 9.09 28.66
C ARG A 73 6.07 9.05 29.10
N LEU A 74 5.15 9.39 28.20
CA LEU A 74 3.71 9.41 28.47
C LEU A 74 3.16 7.99 28.64
N GLY A 75 2.37 7.77 29.69
CA GLY A 75 1.68 6.52 29.93
C GLY A 75 0.49 6.29 29.00
N VAL A 76 0.08 5.02 28.85
CA VAL A 76 -1.08 4.62 28.03
C VAL A 76 -2.38 5.26 28.54
N ALA A 77 -2.58 5.31 29.86
CA ALA A 77 -3.77 5.88 30.48
C ALA A 77 -3.84 7.40 30.29
N GLU A 78 -2.70 8.09 30.45
CA GLU A 78 -2.59 9.54 30.21
C GLU A 78 -2.88 9.85 28.74
N ALA A 79 -2.26 9.13 27.80
CA ALA A 79 -2.49 9.29 26.37
C ALA A 79 -3.96 9.08 25.93
N ALA A 80 -4.76 8.36 26.72
CA ALA A 80 -6.18 8.16 26.45
C ALA A 80 -7.05 9.37 26.83
N HIS A 81 -6.62 10.19 27.79
CA HIS A 81 -7.45 11.26 28.37
C HIS A 81 -6.89 12.67 28.11
N GLU A 82 -5.56 12.83 28.09
CA GLU A 82 -4.90 14.12 27.89
C GLU A 82 -5.22 14.77 26.53
N PRO A 83 -5.14 16.10 26.39
CA PRO A 83 -5.37 16.79 25.11
C PRO A 83 -4.58 16.18 23.95
N LEU A 84 -5.26 15.88 22.83
CA LEU A 84 -4.65 15.12 21.73
C LEU A 84 -3.39 15.79 21.16
N ALA A 85 -3.36 17.13 21.14
CA ALA A 85 -2.21 17.89 20.67
C ALA A 85 -0.98 17.66 21.56
N GLU A 86 -1.15 17.63 22.88
CA GLU A 86 -0.08 17.36 23.85
C GLU A 86 0.39 15.91 23.77
N VAL A 87 -0.55 14.97 23.66
CA VAL A 87 -0.23 13.56 23.42
C VAL A 87 0.59 13.39 22.15
N LEU A 88 0.22 14.07 21.05
CA LEU A 88 0.96 14.01 19.79
C LEU A 88 2.35 14.64 19.92
N ALA A 89 2.46 15.78 20.61
CA ALA A 89 3.72 16.49 20.81
C ALA A 89 4.75 15.69 21.64
N ALA A 90 4.28 14.73 22.46
CA ALA A 90 5.15 13.84 23.22
C ALA A 90 5.89 12.80 22.35
N PHE A 91 5.46 12.59 21.10
CA PHE A 91 6.11 11.62 20.20
C PHE A 91 7.31 12.27 19.48
N PRO A 92 8.46 11.57 19.40
CA PRO A 92 9.63 12.12 18.73
C PRO A 92 9.41 12.20 17.22
N TRP A 93 10.06 13.19 16.60
CA TRP A 93 10.24 13.20 15.16
C TRP A 93 11.12 12.03 14.74
N LEU A 94 10.75 11.36 13.65
CA LEU A 94 11.46 10.21 13.14
C LEU A 94 12.17 10.55 11.84
N THR A 95 13.41 10.10 11.71
CA THR A 95 14.10 10.10 10.43
C THR A 95 13.91 8.77 9.72
N LYS A 96 13.99 8.79 8.40
CA LYS A 96 13.93 7.55 7.60
C LYS A 96 15.04 6.57 8.01
N ASP A 97 16.25 7.07 8.23
CA ASP A 97 17.41 6.23 8.56
C ASP A 97 17.24 5.52 9.90
N GLU A 98 16.71 6.24 10.90
CA GLU A 98 16.36 5.67 12.21
C GLU A 98 15.36 4.52 12.09
N VAL A 99 14.27 4.73 11.34
CA VAL A 99 13.26 3.69 11.12
C VAL A 99 13.88 2.50 10.40
N MET A 100 14.65 2.75 9.34
CA MET A 100 15.24 1.68 8.52
C MET A 100 16.31 0.87 9.27
N ALA A 101 17.06 1.49 10.19
CA ALA A 101 18.04 0.82 11.03
C ALA A 101 17.41 -0.12 12.07
N ARG A 102 16.17 0.15 12.52
CA ARG A 102 15.51 -0.56 13.62
C ARG A 102 14.04 -0.89 13.34
N GLN A 103 13.70 -1.25 12.11
CA GLN A 103 12.29 -1.37 11.68
C GLN A 103 11.44 -2.28 12.58
N ARG A 104 12.01 -3.39 13.10
CA ARG A 104 11.26 -4.32 13.98
C ARG A 104 10.80 -3.65 15.26
N ASP A 105 11.51 -2.63 15.75
CA ASP A 105 11.13 -1.89 16.95
C ASP A 105 9.93 -0.95 16.69
N PHE A 106 9.64 -0.63 15.43
CA PHE A 106 8.48 0.15 15.00
C PHE A 106 7.27 -0.73 14.65
N LEU A 107 7.39 -2.06 14.80
CA LEU A 107 6.28 -2.99 14.59
C LEU A 107 5.60 -3.32 15.92
N ASP A 108 4.27 -3.46 15.91
CA ASP A 108 3.52 -4.02 17.04
C ASP A 108 4.12 -5.39 17.41
N SER A 109 4.58 -5.53 18.65
CA SER A 109 5.31 -6.71 19.14
C SER A 109 4.51 -8.00 19.11
N ARG A 110 3.19 -7.92 18.93
CA ARG A 110 2.28 -9.08 18.83
C ARG A 110 2.16 -9.60 17.40
N LEU A 111 2.68 -8.87 16.41
CA LEU A 111 2.61 -9.27 15.01
C LEU A 111 3.85 -10.07 14.61
N ASP A 112 3.63 -11.14 13.85
CA ASP A 112 4.71 -11.86 13.19
C ASP A 112 4.99 -11.23 11.81
N PRO A 113 6.17 -10.62 11.58
CA PRO A 113 6.55 -10.04 10.29
C PRO A 113 6.43 -11.02 9.12
N ARG A 114 6.59 -12.33 9.36
CA ARG A 114 6.51 -13.37 8.31
C ARG A 114 5.09 -13.51 7.74
N ARG A 115 4.09 -13.02 8.47
CA ARG A 115 2.67 -13.00 8.05
C ARG A 115 2.25 -11.65 7.47
N LEU A 116 3.16 -10.69 7.41
CA LEU A 116 2.91 -9.36 6.88
C LEU A 116 3.47 -9.21 5.46
N LEU A 117 2.88 -8.29 4.71
CA LEU A 117 3.35 -7.88 3.40
C LEU A 117 4.38 -6.77 3.61
N TYR A 118 5.60 -6.97 3.12
CA TYR A 118 6.60 -5.92 3.09
C TYR A 118 6.48 -5.11 1.80
N ALA A 119 6.22 -3.81 1.94
CA ALA A 119 6.10 -2.88 0.82
C ALA A 119 7.25 -1.87 0.88
N THR A 120 7.84 -1.56 -0.27
CA THR A 120 8.90 -0.57 -0.39
C THR A 120 8.47 0.57 -1.29
N SER A 121 8.87 1.79 -0.95
CA SER A 121 8.77 2.91 -1.88
C SER A 121 9.93 2.90 -2.89
N GLY A 122 9.72 3.43 -4.09
CA GLY A 122 10.83 3.80 -4.97
C GLY A 122 11.41 5.12 -4.46
N GLY A 123 12.61 5.11 -3.87
CA GLY A 123 13.26 6.32 -3.41
C GLY A 123 13.92 7.07 -4.57
N SER A 124 13.69 8.38 -4.68
CA SER A 124 14.43 9.26 -5.59
C SER A 124 15.94 9.28 -5.29
N SER A 125 16.33 8.97 -4.05
CA SER A 125 17.72 8.85 -3.59
C SER A 125 18.32 7.44 -3.71
N GLY A 126 17.66 6.50 -4.40
CA GLY A 126 18.16 5.13 -4.61
C GLY A 126 17.85 4.15 -3.48
N GLN A 127 17.64 4.60 -2.24
CA GLN A 127 17.10 3.76 -1.15
C GLN A 127 15.63 4.12 -0.87
N GLY A 128 14.72 3.17 -1.04
CA GLY A 128 13.33 3.31 -0.61
C GLY A 128 13.17 3.21 0.91
N ILE A 129 12.01 3.61 1.45
CA ILE A 129 11.59 3.16 2.78
C ILE A 129 10.84 1.84 2.63
N GLY A 130 11.12 0.87 3.49
CA GLY A 130 10.40 -0.39 3.55
C GLY A 130 9.55 -0.44 4.81
N MET A 131 8.31 -0.92 4.70
CA MET A 131 7.37 -1.02 5.80
C MET A 131 6.53 -2.30 5.68
N TRP A 132 6.15 -2.87 6.81
CA TRP A 132 5.17 -3.95 6.84
C TRP A 132 3.74 -3.43 6.85
N ARG A 133 2.86 -4.16 6.16
CA ARG A 133 1.41 -3.94 6.20
C ARG A 133 0.68 -5.28 6.10
N ASN A 134 -0.56 -5.31 6.59
CA ASN A 134 -1.45 -6.44 6.37
C ASN A 134 -2.46 -6.12 5.24
N LYS A 135 -3.26 -7.12 4.87
CA LYS A 135 -4.31 -6.97 3.85
C LYS A 135 -5.28 -5.83 4.15
N ARG A 136 -5.69 -5.69 5.42
CA ARG A 136 -6.58 -4.61 5.87
C ARG A 136 -6.01 -3.22 5.56
N LEU A 137 -4.75 -2.97 5.89
CA LEU A 137 -4.09 -1.68 5.61
C LEU A 137 -3.92 -1.44 4.11
N ALA A 138 -3.55 -2.47 3.34
CA ALA A 138 -3.45 -2.37 1.88
C ALA A 138 -4.80 -2.03 1.23
N ASP A 139 -5.90 -2.58 1.73
CA ASP A 139 -7.24 -2.25 1.25
C ASP A 139 -7.69 -0.86 1.66
N ILE A 140 -7.35 -0.39 2.87
CA ILE A 140 -7.62 0.98 3.31
C ILE A 140 -6.91 1.98 2.37
N GLU A 141 -5.64 1.77 2.07
CA GLU A 141 -4.90 2.59 1.08
C GLU A 141 -5.60 2.58 -0.28
N LYS A 142 -5.99 1.40 -0.76
CA LYS A 142 -6.70 1.26 -2.03
C LYS A 142 -8.05 2.00 -2.05
N ALA A 143 -8.75 2.09 -0.92
CA ALA A 143 -10.00 2.82 -0.82
C ALA A 143 -9.82 4.33 -1.04
N PHE A 144 -8.72 4.92 -0.54
CA PHE A 144 -8.40 6.32 -0.81
C PHE A 144 -8.18 6.56 -2.31
N PHE A 145 -7.33 5.76 -2.96
CA PHE A 145 -7.11 5.89 -4.41
C PHE A 145 -8.39 5.64 -5.21
N ALA A 146 -9.21 4.66 -4.82
CA ALA A 146 -10.46 4.38 -5.49
C ALA A 146 -11.48 5.51 -5.34
N HIS A 147 -11.47 6.24 -4.22
CA HIS A 147 -12.30 7.42 -4.03
C HIS A 147 -11.81 8.59 -4.88
N GLU A 148 -10.54 8.99 -4.72
CA GLU A 148 -10.00 10.16 -5.42
C GLU A 148 -9.96 9.98 -6.94
N TRP A 149 -9.40 8.86 -7.41
CA TRP A 149 -9.30 8.62 -8.85
C TRP A 149 -10.66 8.24 -9.45
N GLY A 150 -11.55 7.67 -8.65
CA GLY A 150 -12.92 7.35 -9.07
C GLY A 150 -13.71 8.58 -9.51
N ARG A 151 -13.38 9.78 -9.01
CA ARG A 151 -13.95 11.05 -9.46
C ARG A 151 -13.67 11.36 -10.93
N PHE A 152 -12.64 10.74 -11.50
CA PHE A 152 -12.25 10.86 -12.91
C PHE A 152 -12.64 9.61 -13.73
N GLY A 153 -13.52 8.75 -13.21
CA GLY A 153 -13.96 7.53 -13.89
C GLY A 153 -13.02 6.32 -13.72
N PHE A 154 -11.93 6.45 -12.95
CA PHE A 154 -11.01 5.34 -12.72
C PHE A 154 -11.62 4.25 -11.82
N SER A 155 -11.33 2.99 -12.14
CA SER A 155 -11.67 1.84 -11.31
C SER A 155 -10.55 0.81 -11.33
N PHE A 156 -10.08 0.39 -10.15
CA PHE A 156 -9.11 -0.71 -10.06
C PHE A 156 -9.61 -2.05 -10.62
N ASP A 157 -10.91 -2.19 -10.80
CA ASP A 157 -11.55 -3.43 -11.25
C ASP A 157 -11.86 -3.40 -12.75
N LYS A 158 -12.25 -2.22 -13.26
CA LYS A 158 -12.66 -2.04 -14.66
C LYS A 158 -11.60 -1.39 -15.53
N SER A 159 -10.80 -0.49 -14.97
CA SER A 159 -9.87 0.29 -15.77
C SER A 159 -8.67 -0.51 -16.26
N ARG A 160 -8.19 -0.22 -17.46
CA ARG A 160 -7.02 -0.82 -18.09
C ARG A 160 -5.79 0.03 -17.78
N ILE A 161 -4.87 -0.49 -16.99
CA ILE A 161 -3.81 0.33 -16.38
C ILE A 161 -2.47 0.09 -17.09
N LEU A 162 -1.80 1.15 -17.55
CA LEU A 162 -0.38 1.10 -17.86
C LEU A 162 0.42 1.29 -16.56
N ARG A 163 1.24 0.30 -16.19
CA ARG A 163 2.03 0.32 -14.96
C ARG A 163 3.52 0.26 -15.27
N ILE A 164 4.22 1.34 -14.97
CA ILE A 164 5.68 1.42 -15.03
C ILE A 164 6.20 1.45 -13.60
N GLY A 165 7.11 0.55 -13.23
CA GLY A 165 7.63 0.52 -11.87
C GLY A 165 8.53 -0.66 -11.55
N ALA A 166 9.05 -0.66 -10.33
CA ALA A 166 9.91 -1.71 -9.79
C ALA A 166 9.29 -3.11 -9.89
N ASP A 167 7.97 -3.20 -9.75
CA ASP A 167 7.16 -4.41 -9.87
C ASP A 167 7.00 -4.88 -11.32
N ALA A 168 7.27 -4.04 -12.31
CA ALA A 168 7.25 -4.37 -13.73
C ALA A 168 8.63 -4.76 -14.30
N ARG A 169 9.69 -4.77 -13.48
CA ARG A 169 11.06 -5.09 -13.91
C ARG A 169 11.14 -6.46 -14.60
N ARG A 170 12.01 -6.50 -15.61
CA ARG A 170 12.32 -7.65 -16.47
C ARG A 170 13.79 -7.60 -16.88
N HIS A 171 14.37 -8.75 -17.20
CA HIS A 171 15.74 -8.85 -17.71
C HIS A 171 15.83 -8.32 -19.14
N ALA A 172 17.01 -7.86 -19.56
CA ALA A 172 17.21 -7.19 -20.85
C ALA A 172 16.85 -8.04 -22.09
N HIS A 173 16.92 -9.36 -21.99
CA HIS A 173 16.56 -10.28 -23.07
C HIS A 173 15.06 -10.60 -23.10
N GLU A 174 14.30 -10.18 -22.10
CA GLU A 174 12.86 -10.43 -22.03
C GLU A 174 12.06 -9.34 -22.78
N PRO A 175 10.83 -9.63 -23.22
CA PRO A 175 9.96 -8.61 -23.80
C PRO A 175 9.71 -7.44 -22.84
N PRO A 176 9.59 -6.19 -23.33
CA PRO A 176 9.51 -4.99 -22.50
C PRO A 176 8.27 -4.93 -21.60
N VAL A 177 7.23 -5.68 -21.96
CA VAL A 177 5.93 -5.67 -21.30
C VAL A 177 5.47 -7.07 -20.89
N ARG A 178 4.56 -7.13 -19.92
CA ARG A 178 3.71 -8.30 -19.64
C ARG A 178 2.31 -7.86 -19.20
N VAL A 179 1.30 -8.66 -19.49
CA VAL A 179 -0.07 -8.39 -19.04
C VAL A 179 -0.36 -9.13 -17.73
N ALA A 180 -0.91 -8.43 -16.75
CA ALA A 180 -1.32 -8.98 -15.45
C ALA A 180 -2.74 -8.51 -15.11
N GLY A 181 -3.74 -9.30 -15.50
CA GLY A 181 -5.15 -8.92 -15.38
C GLY A 181 -5.46 -7.68 -16.23
N ASN A 182 -6.05 -6.67 -15.62
CA ASN A 182 -6.34 -5.38 -16.24
C ASN A 182 -5.13 -4.42 -16.29
N ARG A 183 -3.89 -4.92 -16.29
CA ARG A 183 -2.68 -4.08 -16.29
C ARG A 183 -1.68 -4.51 -17.34
N LEU A 184 -1.16 -3.54 -18.08
CA LEU A 184 0.04 -3.67 -18.90
C LEU A 184 1.24 -3.22 -18.07
N MET A 185 2.04 -4.18 -17.63
CA MET A 185 3.25 -3.94 -16.83
C MET A 185 4.41 -3.67 -17.79
N LEU A 186 4.91 -2.44 -17.83
CA LEU A 186 6.05 -2.02 -18.65
C LEU A 186 7.31 -1.89 -17.78
N SER A 187 8.34 -2.65 -18.14
CA SER A 187 9.62 -2.63 -17.43
C SER A 187 10.34 -1.29 -17.63
N PRO A 188 10.75 -0.59 -16.56
CA PRO A 188 11.47 0.68 -16.68
C PRO A 188 12.83 0.51 -17.40
N TYR A 189 13.44 -0.67 -17.32
CA TYR A 189 14.73 -0.95 -17.98
C TYR A 189 14.65 -1.06 -19.51
N HIS A 190 13.43 -1.17 -20.05
CA HIS A 190 13.20 -1.29 -21.49
C HIS A 190 12.65 0.00 -22.10
N VAL A 191 12.55 1.09 -21.32
CA VAL A 191 12.14 2.40 -21.83
C VAL A 191 13.31 3.00 -22.58
N GLY A 192 13.39 2.70 -23.88
CA GLY A 192 14.46 3.15 -24.77
C GLY A 192 14.14 2.85 -26.24
N ALA A 193 14.96 3.41 -27.14
CA ALA A 193 14.73 3.34 -28.59
C ALA A 193 14.59 1.89 -29.11
N ALA A 194 15.41 0.97 -28.59
CA ALA A 194 15.42 -0.44 -28.99
C ALA A 194 14.07 -1.16 -28.82
N HIS A 195 13.24 -0.74 -27.85
CA HIS A 195 11.96 -1.38 -27.57
C HIS A 195 10.75 -0.53 -27.97
N ARG A 196 10.95 0.65 -28.56
CA ARG A 196 9.89 1.61 -28.90
C ARG A 196 8.76 0.97 -29.69
N ALA A 197 9.08 0.24 -30.77
CA ALA A 197 8.08 -0.38 -31.62
C ALA A 197 7.24 -1.43 -30.86
N ALA A 198 7.90 -2.29 -30.07
CA ALA A 198 7.22 -3.32 -29.28
C ALA A 198 6.34 -2.71 -28.17
N ILE A 199 6.80 -1.64 -27.51
CA ILE A 199 6.03 -0.92 -26.49
C ILE A 199 4.78 -0.28 -27.12
N LEU A 200 4.92 0.43 -28.24
CA LEU A 200 3.78 1.05 -28.94
C LEU A 200 2.77 0.00 -29.40
N ALA A 201 3.23 -1.11 -29.99
CA ALA A 201 2.36 -2.21 -30.39
C ALA A 201 1.59 -2.80 -29.19
N ALA A 202 2.26 -2.96 -28.05
CA ALA A 202 1.63 -3.45 -26.83
C ALA A 202 0.60 -2.47 -26.25
N ILE A 203 0.90 -1.17 -26.22
CA ILE A 203 -0.03 -0.13 -25.76
C ILE A 203 -1.25 -0.08 -26.70
N ASN A 204 -1.05 -0.09 -28.02
CA ASN A 204 -2.15 -0.05 -28.99
C ASN A 204 -3.05 -1.28 -28.91
N ARG A 205 -2.47 -2.46 -28.66
CA ARG A 205 -3.24 -3.70 -28.42
C ARG A 205 -3.95 -3.68 -27.08
N PHE A 206 -3.28 -3.19 -26.04
CA PHE A 206 -3.81 -3.18 -24.68
C PHE A 206 -4.74 -2.01 -24.40
N ARG A 207 -4.74 -0.92 -25.16
CA ARG A 207 -5.63 0.24 -24.98
C ARG A 207 -5.86 0.59 -23.49
N PRO A 208 -4.81 1.00 -22.76
CA PRO A 208 -4.98 1.48 -21.39
C PRO A 208 -5.90 2.71 -21.39
N ASP A 209 -6.64 2.89 -20.28
CA ASP A 209 -7.52 4.04 -20.05
C ASP A 209 -6.73 5.27 -19.57
#